data_AF-A0A1Z9Y1S7-F1
#
_entry.id   AF-A0A1Z9Y1S7-F1
#
_cell.length_a   1.000
_cell.length_b   1.000
_cell.length_c   1.000
_cell.angle_alpha   90.00
_cell.angle_beta   90.00
_cell.angle_gamma   90.00
#
_symmetry.space_group_name_H-M   'P 1'
#
loop_
_entity.id
_entity.type
_entity.pdbx_description
1 polymer ?
#
loop_
_entity_poly.entity_id
_entity_poly.type
_entity_poly.pdbx_seq_one_letter_code
_entity_poly.pdbx_strand_id
1 'polypeptide(L)' 'MSKRRQIPSPCVGVCMINPDTELCIGCWRDMDEITGWPKLNDNARLALVNDLKRRQRAAGADRRRQTRRRRA' A
#
# COMPACT_ATOMS: atom_id res chain seq x y z
N MET A 1 20.59 15.39 8.65
CA MET A 1 20.35 14.05 8.05
C MET A 1 19.25 14.17 7.01
N SER A 2 19.63 14.27 5.73
CA SER A 2 18.73 14.65 4.63
C SER A 2 17.66 13.59 4.39
N LYS A 3 16.42 13.97 4.69
CA LYS A 3 15.20 13.23 4.41
C LYS A 3 15.09 13.07 2.90
N ARG A 4 15.70 12.01 2.33
CA ARG A 4 15.45 11.58 0.95
C ARG A 4 13.93 11.57 0.80
N ARG A 5 13.39 12.15 -0.27
CA ARG A 5 11.96 12.16 -0.59
C ARG A 5 11.48 10.74 -0.86
N GLN A 6 11.51 9.89 0.16
CA GLN A 6 11.08 8.52 0.08
C GLN A 6 9.56 8.54 0.02
N ILE A 7 9.02 8.02 -1.07
CA ILE A 7 7.60 7.73 -1.17
C ILE A 7 7.23 6.84 0.03
N PRO A 8 6.33 7.28 0.92
CA PRO A 8 5.98 6.51 2.09
C PRO A 8 5.29 5.21 1.67
N SER A 9 5.63 4.11 2.34
CA SER A 9 4.96 2.83 2.12
C SER A 9 3.47 2.96 2.45
N PRO A 10 2.57 2.44 1.60
CA PRO A 10 1.12 2.42 1.88
C PRO A 10 0.73 1.33 2.90
N CYS A 11 1.70 0.76 3.64
CA CYS A 11 1.45 -0.24 4.66
C CYS A 11 0.71 0.35 5.86
N VAL A 12 -0.37 -0.32 6.28
CA VAL A 12 -1.20 0.06 7.43
C VAL A 12 -0.92 -0.78 8.68
N GLY A 13 0.17 -1.56 8.67
CA GLY A 13 0.53 -2.48 9.76
C GLY A 13 -0.37 -3.71 9.85
N VAL A 14 -1.06 -4.06 8.76
CA VAL A 14 -1.86 -5.28 8.63
C VAL A 14 -1.25 -6.10 7.50
N CYS A 15 -0.80 -7.32 7.82
CA CYS A 15 -0.25 -8.27 6.87
C CYS A 15 -1.12 -9.52 6.85
N MET A 16 -2.22 -9.46 6.10
CA MET A 16 -3.14 -10.58 5.93
C MET A 16 -3.52 -10.64 4.45
N ILE A 17 -3.13 -11.73 3.79
CA ILE A 17 -3.41 -11.97 2.38
C ILE A 17 -4.80 -12.58 2.25
N ASN A 18 -5.59 -12.06 1.32
CA ASN A 18 -6.85 -12.67 0.95
C ASN A 18 -6.56 -13.87 0.03
N PRO A 19 -6.98 -15.11 0.36
CA PRO A 19 -6.73 -16.27 -0.50
C PRO A 19 -7.46 -16.19 -1.85
N ASP A 20 -8.55 -15.44 -1.96
CA ASP A 20 -9.33 -15.32 -3.20
C ASP A 20 -8.73 -14.31 -4.19
N THR A 21 -8.08 -13.27 -3.67
CA THR A 21 -7.52 -12.18 -4.51
C THR A 21 -6.00 -12.11 -4.48
N GLU A 22 -5.35 -12.90 -3.63
CA GLU A 22 -3.91 -12.90 -3.36
C GLU A 22 -3.34 -11.54 -2.88
N LEU A 23 -4.21 -10.57 -2.60
CA LEU A 23 -3.83 -9.24 -2.15
C LEU A 23 -3.92 -9.11 -0.62
N CYS A 24 -3.04 -8.29 -0.05
CA CYS A 24 -3.13 -7.89 1.33
C CYS A 24 -4.39 -7.05 1.58
N ILE A 25 -5.26 -7.49 2.50
CA ILE A 25 -6.52 -6.78 2.82
C ILE A 25 -6.31 -5.36 3.38
N GLY A 26 -5.10 -5.07 3.90
CA GLY A 26 -4.75 -3.79 4.48
C GLY A 26 -4.24 -2.79 3.44
N CYS A 27 -3.12 -3.11 2.79
CA CYS A 27 -2.45 -2.23 1.84
C CYS A 27 -2.76 -2.52 0.37
N TRP A 28 -3.52 -3.60 0.09
CA TRP A 28 -3.93 -4.04 -1.25
C TRP A 28 -2.77 -4.43 -2.18
N ARG A 29 -1.61 -4.72 -1.57
CA ARG A 29 -0.41 -5.15 -2.27
C ARG A 29 -0.33 -6.66 -2.32
N ASP A 30 0.25 -7.15 -3.39
CA ASP A 30 0.64 -8.55 -3.52
C ASP A 30 1.95 -8.84 -2.75
N MET A 31 2.23 -10.13 -2.46
CA MET A 31 3.47 -10.57 -1.82
C MET A 31 4.72 -10.21 -2.63
N ASP A 32 4.71 -10.32 -3.96
CA ASP A 32 5.82 -9.93 -4.82
C ASP A 32 6.06 -8.41 -4.78
N GLU A 33 4.98 -7.63 -4.74
CA GLU A 33 5.09 -6.19 -4.58
C GLU A 33 5.69 -5.84 -3.21
N ILE A 34 5.26 -6.49 -2.12
CA ILE A 34 5.75 -6.26 -0.76
C ILE A 34 7.26 -6.55 -0.67
N THR A 35 7.71 -7.71 -1.16
CA THR A 35 9.12 -8.11 -1.14
C THR A 35 9.98 -7.27 -2.09
N GLY A 36 9.42 -6.81 -3.21
CA GLY A 36 10.08 -5.94 -4.19
C GLY A 36 10.18 -4.47 -3.79
N TRP A 37 9.39 -3.98 -2.82
CA TRP A 37 9.34 -2.56 -2.41
C TRP A 37 10.71 -1.89 -2.13
N PRO A 38 11.65 -2.50 -1.37
CA PRO A 38 12.95 -1.90 -1.15
C PRO A 38 13.78 -1.77 -2.43
N LYS A 39 13.54 -2.62 -3.43
CA LYS A 39 14.22 -2.62 -4.74
C LYS A 39 13.61 -1.65 -5.75
N LEU A 40 12.39 -1.15 -5.51
CA LEU A 40 11.72 -0.21 -6.43
C LEU A 40 12.30 1.20 -6.35
N ASN A 41 12.47 1.82 -7.51
CA ASN A 41 12.80 3.24 -7.66
C ASN A 41 11.62 4.13 -7.29
N ASP A 42 11.86 5.41 -6.98
CA ASP A 42 10.81 6.32 -6.51
C ASP A 42 9.66 6.51 -7.52
N ASN A 43 9.96 6.53 -8.83
CA ASN A 43 8.92 6.56 -9.88
C ASN A 43 8.06 5.29 -9.88
N ALA A 44 8.68 4.12 -9.73
CA ALA A 44 7.97 2.84 -9.67
C ALA A 44 7.12 2.73 -8.39
N ARG A 45 7.65 3.21 -7.25
CA ARG A 45 6.89 3.30 -6.00
C ARG A 45 5.68 4.22 -6.14
N LEU A 46 5.83 5.37 -6.79
CA LEU A 46 4.72 6.31 -7.02
C LEU A 46 3.65 5.70 -7.93
N ALA A 47 4.07 5.07 -9.03
CA ALA A 47 3.17 4.36 -9.94
C ALA A 47 2.39 3.27 -9.21
N LEU A 48 3.10 2.45 -8.42
CA LEU A 48 2.49 1.39 -7.62
C LEU A 48 1.49 1.95 -6.60
N VAL A 49 1.83 2.99 -5.86
CA VAL A 49 0.91 3.61 -4.89
C VAL A 49 -0.35 4.16 -5.58
N ASN A 50 -0.23 4.72 -6.78
CA ASN A 50 -1.40 5.16 -7.56
C ASN A 50 -2.23 3.97 -8.04
N ASP A 51 -1.58 2.88 -8.44
CA ASP A 51 -2.22 1.64 -8.84
C ASP A 51 -3.06 1.04 -7.70
N LEU A 52 -2.47 0.92 -6.52
CA LEU A 52 -3.13 0.42 -5.31
C LEU A 52 -4.34 1.28 -4.92
N LYS A 53 -4.21 2.61 -5.02
CA LYS A 53 -5.36 3.52 -4.80
C LYS A 53 -6.48 3.29 -5.80
N ARG A 54 -6.15 2.98 -7.05
CA ARG A 54 -7.14 2.67 -8.09
C ARG A 54 -7.82 1.33 -7.78
N ARG A 55 -7.06 0.29 -7.43
CA ARG A 55 -7.58 -1.02 -7.01
C ARG A 55 -8.52 -0.89 -5.80
N GLN A 56 -8.10 -0.13 -4.78
CA GLN A 56 -8.93 0.14 -3.58
C GLN A 56 -10.26 0.82 -3.92
N ARG A 57 -10.24 1.83 -4.81
CA ARG A 57 -11.48 2.49 -5.26
C ARG A 57 -12.38 1.54 -6.05
N ALA A 58 -11.81 0.75 -6.95
CA ALA A 58 -12.56 -0.22 -7.75
C ALA A 58 -13.19 -1.31 -6.87
N ALA A 59 -12.49 -1.74 -5.82
CA ALA A 59 -12.99 -2.73 -4.87
C ALA A 59 -13.98 -2.15 -3.83
N GLY A 60 -14.37 -0.88 -3.94
CA GLY A 60 -15.28 -0.24 -2.98
C GLY A 60 -14.70 -0.10 -1.57
N ALA A 61 -13.37 -0.25 -1.41
CA ALA A 61 -12.67 -0.07 -0.15
C ALA A 61 -12.51 1.43 0.14
N ASP A 62 -13.62 2.13 0.31
CA ASP A 62 -13.65 3.54 0.65
C ASP A 62 -13.08 3.76 2.05
N ARG A 63 -11.86 4.31 2.06
CA ARG A 63 -11.19 5.27 2.97
C ARG A 63 -11.61 5.46 4.44
N ARG A 64 -12.81 5.10 4.90
CA ARG A 64 -13.27 5.35 6.28
C ARG A 64 -12.44 4.65 7.37
N ARG A 65 -11.74 3.55 7.06
CA ARG A 65 -10.91 2.83 8.04
C ARG A 65 -9.49 3.39 8.22
N GLN A 66 -8.90 3.99 7.20
CA GLN A 66 -7.47 4.36 7.24
C GLN A 66 -7.19 5.64 8.05
N THR A 67 -8.12 6.59 8.12
CA THR A 67 -7.91 7.86 8.84
C THR A 67 -8.14 7.76 10.35
N ARG A 68 -8.80 6.70 10.85
CA ARG A 68 -9.07 6.52 12.29
C ARG A 68 -7.88 6.08 13.14
N ARG A 69 -6.78 5.60 12.56
CA ARG A 69 -5.57 5.17 13.30
C ARG A 69 -4.47 6.23 13.44
N ARG A 70 -4.67 7.46 12.92
CA ARG A 70 -3.70 8.58 13.09
C ARG A 70 -3.92 9.43 14.35
N ARG A 71 -4.83 9.03 15.26
CA ARG A 71 -5.00 9.64 16.58
C ARG A 71 -5.03 8.55 17.64
N ALA A 72 -3.86 8.10 18.07
CA ALA A 72 -3.59 7.54 19.39
C ALA A 72 -2.23 8.08 19.81
#